data_AF-A0A839IB49-F1
#
_entry.id   AF-A0A839IB49-F1
#
_cell.length_a   1.000
_cell.length_b   1.000
_cell.length_c   1.000
_cell.angle_alpha   90.00
_cell.angle_beta   90.00
_cell.angle_gamma   90.00
#
_symmetry.space_group_name_H-M   'P 1'
#
loop_
_entity.id
_entity.type
_entity.pdbx_description
1 polymer ?
#
loop_
_entity_poly.entity_id
_entity_poly.type
_entity_poly.pdbx_seq_one_letter_code
_entity_poly.pdbx_strand_id
1 'polypeptide(L)'
;MELNNPAGRLLKILEKCKAIPRTEKTRDAWAKVLDIESKDRILLVGRVGKVFALADEIAIELGRVEGVDISRYMSWTKYLEIALTSCNFDVAWHDFVSKINEPTLDYLHMASGMLATNRPQPVLAYAELESIYSGAKDIIKEIIAADLPPKMKQYFLDQLRKICTAIEEYQITGSPEVLDIVEATFGKAVLYKEYLDVRETHKSISKFWKFMANTALVVSTVAGGLQIGDYTKKAFPELSAPRVAEIIISKPSSPELSEQISTSG
;
A
#
# COMPACT_ATOMS: atom_id res chain seq x y z
N MET A 1 16.17 -1.70 -0.14
CA MET A 1 15.00 -2.58 -0.38
C MET A 1 13.76 -1.73 -0.11
N GLU A 2 12.83 -1.61 -1.05
CA GLU A 2 11.59 -0.89 -0.76
C GLU A 2 10.78 -1.68 0.27
N LEU A 3 10.28 -0.99 1.30
CA LEU A 3 9.49 -1.56 2.38
C LEU A 3 8.17 -0.82 2.44
N ASN A 4 7.07 -1.56 2.41
CA ASN A 4 5.72 -0.99 2.38
C ASN A 4 5.07 -0.89 3.79
N ASN A 5 5.74 -1.36 4.85
CA ASN A 5 5.27 -1.17 6.21
C ASN A 5 5.24 0.34 6.58
N PRO A 6 4.40 0.77 7.54
CA PRO A 6 4.19 2.20 7.81
C PRO A 6 5.45 2.94 8.26
N ALA A 7 6.38 2.27 8.96
CA ALA A 7 7.67 2.87 9.32
C ALA A 7 8.56 3.12 8.09
N GLY A 8 8.59 2.19 7.14
CA GLY A 8 9.31 2.33 5.88
C GLY A 8 8.73 3.43 5.00
N ARG A 9 7.40 3.52 4.92
CA ARG A 9 6.68 4.61 4.24
C ARG A 9 7.04 5.97 4.84
N LEU A 10 6.93 6.11 6.16
CA LEU A 10 7.25 7.36 6.85
C LEU A 10 8.73 7.73 6.68
N LEU A 11 9.65 6.79 6.83
CA LEU A 11 11.08 7.01 6.61
C LEU A 11 11.36 7.61 5.23
N LYS A 12 10.84 6.96 4.17
CA LYS A 12 11.01 7.41 2.79
C LYS A 12 10.44 8.82 2.56
N ILE A 13 9.30 9.13 3.18
CA ILE A 13 8.69 10.47 3.13
C ILE A 13 9.59 11.50 3.83
N LEU A 14 10.11 11.21 5.02
CA LEU A 14 10.96 12.14 5.76
C LEU A 14 12.34 12.34 5.10
N GLU A 15 12.87 11.31 4.43
CA GLU A 15 14.07 11.42 3.59
C GLU A 15 13.84 12.36 2.40
N LYS A 16 12.70 12.22 1.70
CA LYS A 16 12.29 13.18 0.66
C LYS A 16 12.18 14.60 1.23
N CYS A 17 11.61 14.75 2.42
CA CYS A 17 11.50 16.05 3.10
C CYS A 17 12.88 16.72 3.32
N LYS A 18 13.90 15.95 3.71
CA LYS A 18 15.28 16.46 3.91
C LYS A 18 15.96 16.88 2.60
N ALA A 19 15.54 16.33 1.46
CA ALA A 19 16.09 16.68 0.15
C ALA A 19 15.54 18.00 -0.42
N ILE A 20 14.43 18.52 0.11
CA ILE A 20 13.83 19.78 -0.35
C ILE A 20 14.62 20.99 0.19
N PRO A 21 14.92 22.02 -0.63
CA PRO A 21 15.58 23.23 -0.17
C PRO A 21 14.87 23.91 1.01
N ARG A 22 15.62 24.28 2.05
CA ARG A 22 15.09 24.88 3.30
C ARG A 22 14.33 26.20 3.08
N THR A 23 14.59 26.90 1.98
CA THR A 23 14.00 28.19 1.63
C THR A 23 12.64 28.07 0.93
N GLU A 24 12.25 26.86 0.52
CA GLU A 24 10.94 26.61 -0.09
C GLU A 24 9.81 26.94 0.88
N LYS A 25 8.64 27.30 0.37
CA LYS A 25 7.45 27.41 1.22
C LYS A 25 7.01 26.01 1.64
N THR A 26 6.61 25.85 2.90
CA THR A 26 6.18 24.55 3.45
C THR A 26 5.09 23.88 2.61
N ARG A 27 4.12 24.64 2.11
CA ARG A 27 3.09 24.14 1.19
C ARG A 27 3.65 23.54 -0.09
N ASP A 28 4.57 24.24 -0.74
CA ASP A 28 5.15 23.82 -2.02
C ASP A 28 6.11 22.63 -1.81
N ALA A 29 6.83 22.61 -0.69
CA ALA A 29 7.64 21.48 -0.25
C ALA A 29 6.78 20.21 -0.07
N TRP A 30 5.68 20.30 0.68
CA TRP A 30 4.78 19.16 0.87
C TRP A 30 4.12 18.69 -0.43
N ALA A 31 3.72 19.63 -1.30
CA ALA A 31 3.16 19.29 -2.61
C ALA A 31 4.17 18.50 -3.46
N LYS A 32 5.46 18.88 -3.44
CA LYS A 32 6.55 18.14 -4.10
C LYS A 32 6.80 16.77 -3.48
N VAL A 33 6.82 16.67 -2.14
CA VAL A 33 7.09 15.40 -1.43
C VAL A 33 6.00 14.35 -1.73
N LEU A 34 4.74 14.80 -1.83
CA LEU A 34 3.56 13.96 -1.97
C LEU A 34 3.02 13.86 -3.40
N ASP A 35 3.74 14.43 -4.37
CA ASP A 35 3.38 14.43 -5.80
C ASP A 35 1.95 14.98 -6.05
N ILE A 36 1.61 16.09 -5.37
CA ILE A 36 0.30 16.76 -5.46
C ILE A 36 0.43 18.05 -6.26
N GLU A 37 -0.55 18.35 -7.11
CA GLU A 37 -0.64 19.66 -7.72
C GLU A 37 -0.83 20.76 -6.66
N SER A 38 0.04 21.77 -6.65
CA SER A 38 0.11 22.80 -5.59
C SER A 38 -1.19 23.61 -5.38
N LYS A 39 -2.11 23.59 -6.36
CA LYS A 39 -3.42 24.25 -6.28
C LYS A 39 -4.44 23.51 -5.40
N ASP A 40 -4.26 22.22 -5.15
CA ASP A 40 -5.22 21.38 -4.43
C ASP A 40 -5.01 21.43 -2.91
N ARG A 41 -5.24 22.62 -2.34
CA ARG A 41 -4.88 22.95 -0.95
C ARG A 41 -5.54 22.04 0.10
N ILE A 42 -6.81 21.69 -0.08
CA ILE A 42 -7.56 20.85 0.88
C ILE A 42 -7.05 19.41 0.83
N LEU A 43 -6.80 18.89 -0.38
CA LEU A 43 -6.23 17.56 -0.59
C LEU A 43 -4.84 17.46 0.04
N LEU A 44 -4.00 18.49 -0.15
CA LEU A 44 -2.67 18.57 0.46
C LEU A 44 -2.75 18.45 1.99
N VAL A 45 -3.61 19.23 2.65
CA VAL A 45 -3.78 19.16 4.11
C VAL A 45 -4.22 17.77 4.56
N GLY A 46 -5.18 17.17 3.85
CA GLY A 46 -5.64 15.80 4.14
C GLY A 46 -4.52 14.76 4.03
N ARG A 47 -3.71 14.82 2.96
CA ARG A 47 -2.60 13.88 2.76
C ARG A 47 -1.46 14.10 3.75
N VAL A 48 -1.13 15.34 4.08
CA VAL A 48 -0.17 15.64 5.15
C VAL A 48 -0.66 15.07 6.48
N GLY A 49 -1.95 15.21 6.81
CA GLY A 49 -2.54 14.57 7.99
C GLY A 49 -2.34 13.05 8.01
N LYS A 50 -2.53 12.38 6.86
CA LYS A 50 -2.26 10.93 6.73
C LYS A 50 -0.79 10.57 6.93
N VAL A 51 0.16 11.39 6.46
CA VAL A 51 1.59 11.18 6.75
C VAL A 51 1.85 11.13 8.25
N PHE A 52 1.22 12.02 9.02
CA PHE A 52 1.39 12.01 10.47
C PHE A 52 0.68 10.84 11.15
N ALA A 53 -0.46 10.39 10.62
CA ALA A 53 -1.15 9.19 11.09
C ALA A 53 -0.31 7.90 10.96
N LEU A 54 0.74 7.89 10.12
CA LEU A 54 1.70 6.78 10.05
C LEU A 54 2.35 6.48 11.41
N ALA A 55 2.52 7.48 12.29
CA ALA A 55 3.05 7.23 13.63
C ALA A 55 2.13 6.28 14.44
N ASP A 56 0.81 6.49 14.35
CA ASP A 56 -0.17 5.63 15.01
C ASP A 56 -0.22 4.24 14.35
N GLU A 57 -0.16 4.18 13.01
CA GLU A 57 -0.08 2.91 12.28
C GLU A 57 1.15 2.08 12.71
N ILE A 58 2.31 2.73 12.90
CA ILE A 58 3.53 2.06 13.39
C ILE A 58 3.29 1.48 14.79
N ALA A 59 2.69 2.24 15.71
CA ALA A 59 2.41 1.76 17.07
C ALA A 59 1.48 0.53 17.06
N ILE A 60 0.44 0.56 16.22
CA ILE A 60 -0.50 -0.55 16.05
C ILE A 60 0.21 -1.80 15.51
N GLU A 61 1.01 -1.66 14.45
CA GLU A 61 1.72 -2.78 13.85
C GLU A 61 2.79 -3.36 14.78
N LEU A 62 3.50 -2.51 15.54
CA LEU A 62 4.47 -2.94 16.55
C LEU A 62 3.79 -3.69 17.70
N GLY A 63 2.61 -3.26 18.13
CA GLY A 63 1.83 -3.95 19.17
C GLY A 63 1.33 -5.34 18.78
N ARG A 64 1.37 -5.67 17.47
CA ARG A 64 1.05 -7.01 16.94
C ARG A 64 2.27 -7.94 16.87
N VAL A 65 3.45 -7.47 17.29
CA VAL A 65 4.68 -8.26 17.35
C VAL A 65 4.90 -8.73 18.79
N GLU A 66 5.07 -10.04 18.96
CA GLU A 66 5.26 -10.64 20.28
C GLU A 66 6.56 -10.16 20.94
N GLY A 67 6.49 -9.82 22.23
CA GLY A 67 7.67 -9.39 23.01
C GLY A 67 8.16 -7.96 22.75
N VAL A 68 7.44 -7.15 21.96
CA VAL A 68 7.79 -5.75 21.70
C VAL A 68 7.22 -4.81 22.77
N ASP A 69 8.10 -4.07 23.44
CA ASP A 69 7.73 -2.95 24.32
C ASP A 69 7.58 -1.66 23.49
N ILE A 70 6.36 -1.36 23.05
CA ILE A 70 6.02 -0.22 22.19
C ILE A 70 6.54 1.11 22.77
N SER A 71 6.51 1.28 24.10
CA SER A 71 6.91 2.53 24.76
C SER A 71 8.38 2.88 24.47
N ARG A 72 9.24 1.87 24.31
CA ARG A 72 10.65 2.03 23.97
C ARG A 72 10.85 2.35 22.49
N TYR A 73 10.06 1.73 21.62
CA TYR A 73 10.14 1.90 20.16
C TYR A 73 9.51 3.21 19.67
N MET A 74 8.60 3.82 20.43
CA MET A 74 7.85 5.00 20.02
C MET A 74 8.28 6.30 20.71
N SER A 75 9.35 6.29 21.51
CA SER A 75 9.81 7.50 22.23
C SER A 75 10.21 8.68 21.32
N TRP A 76 10.43 8.43 20.03
CA TRP A 76 10.73 9.43 19.02
C TRP A 76 9.51 10.19 18.50
N THR A 77 8.27 9.70 18.71
CA THR A 77 7.05 10.33 18.15
C THR A 77 6.86 11.75 18.64
N LYS A 78 7.28 12.06 19.88
CA LYS A 78 7.28 13.42 20.43
C LYS A 78 7.96 14.45 19.51
N TYR A 79 9.01 14.07 18.78
CA TYR A 79 9.69 14.97 17.85
C TYR A 79 8.84 15.22 16.60
N LEU A 80 8.16 14.19 16.11
CA LEU A 80 7.23 14.30 14.99
C LEU A 80 5.97 15.07 15.38
N GLU A 81 5.45 14.88 16.58
CA GLU A 81 4.32 15.64 17.14
C GLU A 81 4.65 17.13 17.26
N ILE A 82 5.85 17.47 17.74
CA ILE A 82 6.33 18.86 17.75
C ILE A 82 6.41 19.40 16.32
N ALA A 83 6.91 18.62 15.37
CA ALA A 83 6.96 19.03 13.96
C ALA A 83 5.57 19.26 13.35
N LEU A 84 4.60 18.41 13.68
CA LEU A 84 3.20 18.53 13.25
C LEU A 84 2.53 19.77 13.82
N THR A 85 2.55 19.91 15.15
CA THR A 85 1.83 20.97 15.87
C THR A 85 2.29 22.37 15.49
N SER A 86 3.52 22.48 14.99
CA SER A 86 4.12 23.72 14.51
C SER A 86 4.24 23.79 12.99
N CYS A 87 3.65 22.86 12.25
CA CYS A 87 3.66 22.84 10.79
C CYS A 87 2.75 23.94 10.24
N ASN A 88 3.35 25.07 9.88
CA ASN A 88 2.66 26.16 9.20
C ASN A 88 2.93 26.10 7.69
N PHE A 89 1.87 26.02 6.89
CA PHE A 89 1.96 25.89 5.43
C PHE A 89 2.46 27.17 4.73
N ASP A 90 2.39 28.32 5.39
CA ASP A 90 2.70 29.63 4.80
C ASP A 90 4.09 30.16 5.19
N VAL A 91 4.85 29.42 5.99
CA VAL A 91 6.23 29.76 6.38
C VAL A 91 7.27 28.98 5.56
N ALA A 92 8.54 29.23 5.85
CA ALA A 92 9.65 28.53 5.23
C ALA A 92 9.74 27.07 5.71
N TRP A 93 10.10 26.18 4.78
CA TRP A 93 10.22 24.73 5.01
C TRP A 93 11.22 24.39 6.11
N HIS A 94 12.23 25.23 6.28
CA HIS A 94 13.20 25.18 7.39
C HIS A 94 12.56 24.87 8.74
N ASP A 95 11.45 25.50 9.08
CA ASP A 95 10.83 25.39 10.40
C ASP A 95 10.26 24.00 10.66
N PHE A 96 9.86 23.29 9.61
CA PHE A 96 9.44 21.89 9.71
C PHE A 96 10.65 20.95 9.64
N VAL A 97 11.46 21.05 8.59
CA VAL A 97 12.51 20.06 8.30
C VAL A 97 13.64 20.06 9.35
N SER A 98 13.88 21.19 10.03
CA SER A 98 14.86 21.28 11.12
C SER A 98 14.51 20.42 12.34
N LYS A 99 13.24 20.01 12.48
CA LYS A 99 12.76 19.16 13.57
C LYS A 99 12.93 17.66 13.28
N ILE A 100 13.18 17.30 12.02
CA ILE A 100 13.49 15.93 11.61
C ILE A 100 14.99 15.70 11.88
N ASN A 101 15.29 14.94 12.93
CA ASN A 101 16.66 14.64 13.34
C ASN A 101 17.08 13.22 12.95
N GLU A 102 18.38 12.95 12.98
CA GLU A 102 18.93 11.63 12.63
C GLU A 102 18.40 10.50 13.53
N PRO A 103 18.29 10.69 14.86
CA PRO A 103 17.67 9.68 15.73
C PRO A 103 16.26 9.25 15.28
N THR A 104 15.41 10.19 14.85
CA THR A 104 14.07 9.85 14.31
C THR A 104 14.18 8.92 13.11
N LEU A 105 15.11 9.17 12.18
CA LEU A 105 15.31 8.33 11.00
C LEU A 105 15.87 6.95 11.37
N ASP A 106 16.83 6.88 12.29
CA ASP A 106 17.40 5.63 12.78
C ASP A 106 16.33 4.74 13.43
N TYR A 107 15.47 5.31 14.28
CA TYR A 107 14.37 4.57 14.90
C TYR A 107 13.37 4.07 13.86
N LEU A 108 13.02 4.89 12.86
CA LEU A 108 12.13 4.47 11.77
C LEU A 108 12.76 3.35 10.93
N HIS A 109 14.06 3.42 10.65
CA HIS A 109 14.79 2.38 9.95
C HIS A 109 14.76 1.06 10.74
N MET A 110 15.02 1.10 12.05
CA MET A 110 14.94 -0.07 12.92
C MET A 110 13.52 -0.66 12.99
N ALA A 111 12.50 0.18 13.22
CA ALA A 111 11.10 -0.24 13.26
C ALA A 111 10.68 -0.86 11.92
N SER A 112 11.12 -0.26 10.80
CA SER A 112 10.83 -0.78 9.47
C SER A 112 11.43 -2.17 9.25
N GLY A 113 12.68 -2.40 9.65
CA GLY A 113 13.33 -3.72 9.57
C GLY A 113 12.62 -4.78 10.43
N MET A 114 12.22 -4.41 11.64
CA MET A 114 11.49 -5.31 12.55
C MET A 114 10.10 -5.67 11.99
N LEU A 115 9.35 -4.69 11.48
CA LEU A 115 8.06 -4.93 10.84
C LEU A 115 8.21 -5.74 9.55
N ALA A 116 9.22 -5.46 8.72
CA ALA A 116 9.47 -6.25 7.51
C ALA A 116 9.69 -7.73 7.81
N THR A 117 10.36 -8.05 8.93
CA THR A 117 10.65 -9.42 9.35
C THR A 117 9.43 -10.12 9.96
N ASN A 118 8.68 -9.43 10.82
CA ASN A 118 7.61 -10.05 11.61
C ASN A 118 6.22 -9.92 10.97
N ARG A 119 5.99 -8.85 10.20
CA ARG A 119 4.72 -8.43 9.60
C ARG A 119 4.94 -7.96 8.16
N PRO A 120 5.41 -8.85 7.26
CA PRO A 120 5.72 -8.46 5.89
C PRO A 120 4.47 -7.94 5.18
N GLN A 121 4.60 -6.80 4.53
CA GLN A 121 3.59 -6.21 3.64
C GLN A 121 4.12 -6.25 2.20
N PRO A 122 3.27 -6.58 1.21
CA PRO A 122 3.68 -6.67 -0.18
C PRO A 122 4.02 -5.27 -0.70
N VAL A 123 5.06 -5.21 -1.52
CA VAL A 123 5.46 -4.00 -2.24
C VAL A 123 5.01 -4.19 -3.68
N LEU A 124 4.10 -3.33 -4.14
CA LEU A 124 3.60 -3.40 -5.50
C LEU A 124 4.53 -2.62 -6.42
N ALA A 125 4.88 -3.22 -7.55
CA ALA A 125 5.64 -2.53 -8.58
C ALA A 125 4.80 -1.40 -9.20
N TYR A 126 5.46 -0.36 -9.70
CA TYR A 126 4.78 0.76 -10.36
C TYR A 126 3.85 0.31 -11.50
N ALA A 127 4.26 -0.69 -12.29
CA ALA A 127 3.43 -1.25 -13.36
C ALA A 127 2.15 -1.92 -12.84
N GLU A 128 2.17 -2.51 -11.65
CA GLU A 128 1.00 -3.11 -11.03
C GLU A 128 0.06 -2.02 -10.50
N LEU A 129 0.60 -0.99 -9.84
CA LEU A 129 -0.17 0.18 -9.40
C LEU A 129 -0.87 0.86 -10.58
N GLU A 130 -0.15 1.12 -11.67
CA GLU A 130 -0.71 1.73 -12.88
C GLU A 130 -1.78 0.85 -13.54
N SER A 131 -1.58 -0.46 -13.56
CA SER A 131 -2.56 -1.43 -14.06
C SER A 131 -3.86 -1.41 -13.22
N ILE A 132 -3.74 -1.38 -11.89
CA ILE A 132 -4.89 -1.27 -10.99
C ILE A 132 -5.61 0.07 -11.18
N TYR A 133 -4.87 1.17 -11.26
CA TYR A 133 -5.42 2.52 -11.41
C TYR A 133 -6.16 2.71 -12.74
N SER A 134 -5.52 2.37 -13.85
CA SER A 134 -6.11 2.45 -15.19
C SER A 134 -7.31 1.50 -15.33
N GLY A 135 -7.19 0.27 -14.82
CA GLY A 135 -8.28 -0.70 -14.78
C GLY A 135 -9.51 -0.18 -14.03
N ALA A 136 -9.31 0.44 -12.86
CA ALA A 136 -10.40 1.05 -12.10
C ALA A 136 -11.06 2.19 -12.88
N LYS A 137 -10.28 3.09 -13.48
CA LYS A 137 -10.77 4.21 -14.29
C LYS A 137 -11.59 3.76 -15.49
N ASP A 138 -11.18 2.68 -16.15
CA ASP A 138 -11.91 2.17 -17.32
C ASP A 138 -13.23 1.51 -16.92
N ILE A 139 -13.24 0.75 -15.82
CA ILE A 139 -14.49 0.16 -15.32
C ILE A 139 -15.46 1.24 -14.82
N ILE A 140 -14.96 2.34 -14.25
CA ILE A 140 -15.80 3.50 -13.89
C ILE A 140 -16.58 3.99 -15.10
N LYS A 141 -15.93 4.17 -16.26
CA LYS A 141 -16.60 4.61 -17.51
C LYS A 141 -17.69 3.62 -17.93
N GLU A 142 -17.41 2.32 -17.86
CA GLU A 142 -18.36 1.27 -18.22
C GLU A 142 -19.58 1.24 -17.29
N ILE A 143 -19.38 1.40 -15.97
CA ILE A 143 -20.46 1.39 -14.98
C ILE A 143 -21.33 2.64 -15.07
N ILE A 144 -20.74 3.80 -15.38
CA ILE A 144 -21.52 5.03 -15.63
C ILE A 144 -22.50 4.80 -16.78
N ALA A 145 -22.02 4.20 -17.88
CA ALA A 145 -22.81 3.93 -19.09
C ALA A 145 -23.79 2.75 -18.95
N ALA A 146 -23.58 1.86 -17.98
CA ALA A 146 -24.43 0.69 -17.78
C ALA A 146 -25.82 1.07 -17.26
N ASP A 147 -26.86 0.37 -17.73
CA ASP A 147 -28.20 0.46 -17.17
C ASP A 147 -28.26 -0.39 -15.89
N LEU A 148 -28.13 0.27 -14.74
CA LEU A 148 -28.06 -0.36 -13.43
C LEU A 148 -28.91 0.44 -12.43
N PRO A 149 -29.53 -0.22 -11.43
CA PRO A 149 -30.21 0.47 -10.36
C PRO A 149 -29.32 1.53 -9.70
N PRO A 150 -29.82 2.76 -9.41
CA PRO A 150 -28.97 3.87 -8.94
C PRO A 150 -28.11 3.54 -7.72
N LYS A 151 -28.67 2.85 -6.71
CA LYS A 151 -27.94 2.43 -5.51
C LYS A 151 -26.79 1.48 -5.81
N MET A 152 -27.01 0.55 -6.74
CA MET A 152 -26.02 -0.43 -7.16
C MET A 152 -24.91 0.22 -7.98
N LYS A 153 -25.28 1.09 -8.94
CA LYS A 153 -24.33 1.90 -9.71
C LYS A 153 -23.44 2.72 -8.77
N GLN A 154 -24.04 3.42 -7.80
CA GLN A 154 -23.31 4.19 -6.80
C GLN A 154 -22.33 3.32 -6.03
N TYR A 155 -22.77 2.16 -5.52
CA TYR A 155 -21.92 1.25 -4.77
C TYR A 155 -20.63 0.88 -5.52
N PHE A 156 -20.75 0.44 -6.77
CA PHE A 156 -19.58 0.03 -7.56
C PHE A 156 -18.67 1.20 -7.90
N LEU A 157 -19.24 2.35 -8.25
CA LEU A 157 -18.45 3.57 -8.51
C LEU A 157 -17.68 4.02 -7.26
N ASP A 158 -18.29 3.91 -6.09
CA ASP A 158 -17.65 4.28 -4.84
C ASP A 158 -16.45 3.37 -4.52
N GLN A 159 -16.56 2.05 -4.73
CA GLN A 159 -15.43 1.14 -4.52
C GLN A 159 -14.28 1.41 -5.50
N LEU A 160 -14.58 1.59 -6.79
CA LEU A 160 -13.54 1.88 -7.80
C LEU A 160 -12.83 3.21 -7.52
N ARG A 161 -13.56 4.24 -7.09
CA ARG A 161 -12.97 5.53 -6.71
C ARG A 161 -12.07 5.41 -5.49
N LYS A 162 -12.48 4.62 -4.49
CA LYS A 162 -11.61 4.32 -3.34
C LYS A 162 -10.32 3.64 -3.78
N ILE A 163 -10.38 2.67 -4.70
CA ILE A 163 -9.17 2.05 -5.27
C ILE A 163 -8.29 3.12 -5.95
N CYS A 164 -8.87 3.99 -6.80
CA CYS A 164 -8.10 5.07 -7.42
C CYS A 164 -7.39 5.94 -6.37
N THR A 165 -8.11 6.38 -5.33
CA THR A 165 -7.54 7.19 -4.24
C THR A 165 -6.43 6.44 -3.50
N ALA A 166 -6.63 5.15 -3.20
CA ALA A 166 -5.63 4.34 -2.50
C ALA A 166 -4.34 4.17 -3.33
N ILE A 167 -4.44 4.06 -4.65
CA ILE A 167 -3.26 4.02 -5.52
C ILE A 167 -2.56 5.38 -5.58
N GLU A 168 -3.31 6.48 -5.71
CA GLU A 168 -2.75 7.84 -5.69
C GLU A 168 -2.07 8.17 -4.37
N GLU A 169 -2.50 7.54 -3.27
CA GLU A 169 -1.96 7.73 -1.93
C GLU A 169 -1.05 6.58 -1.49
N TYR A 170 -0.67 5.67 -2.39
CA TYR A 170 0.06 4.45 -2.06
C TYR A 170 1.37 4.71 -1.30
N GLN A 171 2.07 5.81 -1.59
CA GLN A 171 3.27 6.19 -0.85
C GLN A 171 3.02 6.46 0.64
N ILE A 172 1.79 6.82 1.01
CA ILE A 172 1.34 7.11 2.36
C ILE A 172 0.63 5.92 2.97
N THR A 173 -0.28 5.25 2.27
CA THR A 173 -1.16 4.21 2.85
C THR A 173 -0.72 2.77 2.53
N GLY A 174 0.09 2.59 1.48
CA GLY A 174 0.59 1.29 1.05
C GLY A 174 -0.50 0.31 0.60
N SER A 175 -0.10 -0.94 0.42
CA SER A 175 -1.01 -2.03 0.06
C SER A 175 -2.13 -2.36 1.06
N PRO A 176 -2.01 -2.14 2.39
CA PRO A 176 -3.10 -2.44 3.32
C PRO A 176 -4.41 -1.74 2.98
N GLU A 177 -4.36 -0.46 2.59
CA GLU A 177 -5.58 0.29 2.20
C GLU A 177 -6.27 -0.33 0.98
N VAL A 178 -5.49 -0.76 -0.02
CA VAL A 178 -6.02 -1.41 -1.22
C VAL A 178 -6.67 -2.75 -0.84
N LEU A 179 -6.04 -3.51 0.05
CA LEU A 179 -6.56 -4.77 0.58
C LEU A 179 -7.88 -4.55 1.34
N ASP A 180 -7.92 -3.60 2.26
CA ASP A 180 -9.10 -3.28 3.07
C ASP A 180 -10.31 -2.89 2.21
N ILE A 181 -10.09 -2.10 1.13
CA ILE A 181 -11.15 -1.75 0.18
C ILE A 181 -11.69 -3.00 -0.52
N VAL A 182 -10.80 -3.90 -0.95
CA VAL A 182 -11.18 -5.15 -1.61
C VAL A 182 -11.95 -6.07 -0.66
N GLU A 183 -11.47 -6.24 0.57
CA GLU A 183 -12.14 -7.04 1.60
C GLU A 183 -13.53 -6.46 1.94
N ALA A 184 -13.64 -5.16 2.15
CA ALA A 184 -14.92 -4.50 2.42
C ALA A 184 -15.90 -4.64 1.24
N THR A 185 -15.38 -4.61 0.01
CA THR A 185 -16.18 -4.80 -1.21
C THR A 185 -16.76 -6.21 -1.28
N PHE A 186 -15.94 -7.24 -1.03
CA PHE A 186 -16.43 -8.61 -0.99
C PHE A 186 -17.36 -8.86 0.20
N GLY A 187 -17.01 -8.35 1.39
CA GLY A 187 -17.83 -8.48 2.59
C GLY A 187 -19.23 -7.92 2.40
N LYS A 188 -19.37 -6.74 1.79
CA LYS A 188 -20.68 -6.16 1.50
C LYS A 188 -21.46 -6.98 0.47
N ALA A 189 -20.82 -7.51 -0.57
CA ALA A 189 -21.51 -8.34 -1.55
C ALA A 189 -21.99 -9.69 -1.00
N VAL A 190 -21.28 -10.25 -0.01
CA VAL A 190 -21.76 -11.43 0.72
C VAL A 190 -23.05 -11.14 1.50
N LEU A 191 -23.15 -9.95 2.10
CA LEU A 191 -24.34 -9.53 2.84
C LEU A 191 -25.52 -9.18 1.92
N TYR A 192 -25.24 -8.68 0.71
CA TYR A 192 -26.24 -8.24 -0.26
C TYR A 192 -26.08 -9.01 -1.59
N LYS A 193 -26.66 -10.21 -1.65
CA LYS A 193 -26.54 -11.13 -2.80
C LYS A 193 -26.94 -10.51 -4.14
N GLU A 194 -27.85 -9.53 -4.15
CA GLU A 194 -28.24 -8.79 -5.34
C GLU A 194 -27.04 -8.18 -6.10
N TYR A 195 -25.93 -7.85 -5.42
CA TYR A 195 -24.71 -7.32 -6.05
C TYR A 195 -23.88 -8.38 -6.77
N LEU A 196 -24.05 -9.66 -6.39
CA LEU A 196 -23.43 -10.80 -7.05
C LEU A 196 -24.29 -11.29 -8.20
N ASP A 197 -25.60 -11.40 -8.00
CA ASP A 197 -26.52 -12.01 -8.99
C ASP A 197 -26.51 -11.26 -10.33
N VAL A 198 -26.39 -9.92 -10.30
CA VAL A 198 -26.34 -9.08 -11.51
C VAL A 198 -25.05 -9.24 -12.35
N ARG A 199 -24.05 -9.99 -11.87
CA ARG A 199 -22.81 -10.23 -12.62
C ARG A 199 -23.06 -11.05 -13.89
N GLU A 200 -24.07 -11.90 -13.88
CA GLU A 200 -24.42 -12.77 -15.00
C GLU A 200 -25.16 -12.00 -16.10
N THR A 201 -25.84 -10.91 -15.71
CA THR A 201 -26.68 -10.11 -16.61
C THR A 201 -25.96 -8.85 -17.13
N HIS A 202 -24.98 -8.32 -16.39
CA HIS A 202 -24.24 -7.11 -16.78
C HIS A 202 -22.74 -7.36 -16.94
N LYS A 203 -22.24 -7.25 -18.18
CA LYS A 203 -20.82 -7.41 -18.52
C LYS A 203 -19.89 -6.50 -17.70
N SER A 204 -20.29 -5.25 -17.46
CA SER A 204 -19.52 -4.29 -16.66
C SER A 204 -19.37 -4.73 -15.20
N ILE A 205 -20.40 -5.39 -14.63
CA ILE A 205 -20.34 -5.93 -13.27
C ILE A 205 -19.49 -7.20 -13.20
N SER A 206 -19.57 -8.06 -14.22
CA SER A 206 -18.62 -9.18 -14.35
C SER A 206 -17.17 -8.68 -14.40
N LYS A 207 -16.90 -7.61 -15.16
CA LYS A 207 -15.57 -7.00 -15.25
C LYS A 207 -15.12 -6.40 -13.92
N PHE A 208 -16.01 -5.70 -13.21
CA PHE A 208 -15.75 -5.18 -11.86
C PHE A 208 -15.30 -6.29 -10.90
N TRP A 209 -16.04 -7.39 -10.82
CA TRP A 209 -15.70 -8.47 -9.90
C TRP A 209 -14.38 -9.16 -10.23
N LYS A 210 -14.11 -9.39 -11.52
CA LYS A 210 -12.81 -9.90 -11.98
C LYS A 210 -11.66 -8.95 -11.62
N PHE A 211 -11.88 -7.65 -11.79
CA PHE A 211 -10.91 -6.63 -11.40
C PHE A 211 -10.63 -6.63 -9.89
N MET A 212 -11.67 -6.68 -9.05
CA MET A 212 -11.50 -6.72 -7.60
C MET A 212 -10.75 -7.98 -7.15
N ALA A 213 -11.04 -9.14 -7.75
CA ALA A 213 -10.34 -10.37 -7.42
C ALA A 213 -8.87 -10.36 -7.88
N ASN A 214 -8.59 -9.86 -9.09
CA ASN A 214 -7.21 -9.69 -9.54
C ASN A 214 -6.44 -8.73 -8.64
N THR A 215 -7.09 -7.63 -8.23
CA THR A 215 -6.50 -6.67 -7.27
C THR A 215 -6.20 -7.38 -5.95
N ALA A 216 -7.16 -8.14 -5.41
CA ALA A 216 -6.98 -8.96 -4.20
C ALA A 216 -5.74 -9.85 -4.28
N LEU A 217 -5.57 -10.55 -5.41
CA LEU A 217 -4.44 -11.44 -5.63
C LEU A 217 -3.11 -10.69 -5.59
N VAL A 218 -3.03 -9.54 -6.24
CA VAL A 218 -1.82 -8.70 -6.28
C VAL A 218 -1.46 -8.16 -4.90
N VAL A 219 -2.46 -7.76 -4.10
CA VAL A 219 -2.22 -7.16 -2.77
C VAL A 219 -2.19 -8.16 -1.63
N SER A 220 -2.53 -9.42 -1.88
CA SER A 220 -2.44 -10.48 -0.87
C SER A 220 -1.00 -10.92 -0.62
N THR A 221 -0.60 -11.02 0.65
CA THR A 221 0.71 -11.59 1.02
C THR A 221 0.66 -13.12 1.01
N VAL A 222 1.82 -13.76 0.91
CA VAL A 222 1.98 -15.22 1.10
C VAL A 222 1.46 -15.69 2.48
N ALA A 223 1.41 -14.81 3.49
CA ALA A 223 0.92 -15.14 4.83
C ALA A 223 -0.61 -14.91 5.03
N GLY A 224 -1.22 -13.97 4.30
CA GLY A 224 -2.67 -13.64 4.39
C GLY A 224 -3.52 -14.19 3.24
N GLY A 225 -2.89 -14.63 2.13
CA GLY A 225 -3.57 -15.16 0.94
C GLY A 225 -4.43 -16.41 1.18
N LEU A 226 -4.23 -17.11 2.29
CA LEU A 226 -5.06 -18.26 2.67
C LEU A 226 -6.51 -17.87 3.00
N GLN A 227 -6.75 -16.74 3.68
CA GLN A 227 -8.10 -16.37 4.12
C GLN A 227 -8.94 -15.80 2.97
N ILE A 228 -8.39 -14.87 2.20
CA ILE A 228 -9.08 -14.35 1.00
C ILE A 228 -9.18 -15.44 -0.07
N GLY A 229 -8.14 -16.26 -0.23
CA GLY A 229 -8.11 -17.36 -1.21
C GLY A 229 -9.30 -18.30 -1.06
N ASP A 230 -9.63 -18.72 0.16
CA ASP A 230 -10.73 -19.67 0.36
C ASP A 230 -12.13 -19.06 0.14
N TYR A 231 -12.33 -17.79 0.48
CA TYR A 231 -13.61 -17.10 0.20
C TYR A 231 -13.75 -16.69 -1.26
N THR A 232 -12.69 -16.15 -1.88
CA THR A 232 -12.67 -15.83 -3.31
C THR A 232 -12.86 -17.09 -4.14
N LYS A 233 -12.24 -18.22 -3.80
CA LYS A 233 -12.51 -19.52 -4.44
C LYS A 233 -13.96 -19.97 -4.32
N LYS A 234 -14.63 -19.71 -3.19
CA LYS A 234 -16.04 -20.07 -2.99
C LYS A 234 -17.02 -19.16 -3.72
N ALA A 235 -16.78 -17.85 -3.71
CA ALA A 235 -17.67 -16.85 -4.32
C ALA A 235 -17.39 -16.62 -5.81
N PHE A 236 -16.15 -16.89 -6.24
CA PHE A 236 -15.60 -16.69 -7.59
C PHE A 236 -14.66 -17.85 -7.99
N PRO A 237 -15.19 -19.07 -8.20
CA PRO A 237 -14.38 -20.25 -8.50
C PRO A 237 -13.49 -20.11 -9.74
N GLU A 238 -13.89 -19.29 -10.71
CA GLU A 238 -13.18 -19.01 -11.96
C GLU A 238 -11.84 -18.27 -11.76
N LEU A 239 -11.63 -17.65 -10.60
CA LEU A 239 -10.40 -16.92 -10.24
C LEU A 239 -9.38 -17.81 -9.51
N SER A 240 -9.69 -19.10 -9.32
CA SER A 240 -8.87 -20.07 -8.59
C SER A 240 -7.66 -20.61 -9.36
N ALA A 241 -7.39 -20.13 -10.57
CA ALA A 241 -6.26 -20.62 -11.37
C ALA A 241 -4.93 -20.21 -10.68
N PRO A 242 -4.06 -21.16 -10.30
CA PRO A 242 -2.77 -20.82 -9.73
C PRO A 242 -1.94 -20.09 -10.78
N ARG A 243 -1.46 -18.88 -10.47
CA ARG A 243 -0.28 -18.36 -11.15
C ARG A 243 0.89 -19.17 -10.64
N VAL A 244 1.59 -19.85 -11.54
CA VAL A 244 2.89 -20.46 -11.28
C VAL A 244 3.78 -19.33 -10.75
N ALA A 245 4.03 -19.32 -9.45
CA ALA A 245 5.13 -18.54 -8.92
C ALA A 245 6.38 -19.16 -9.58
N GLU A 246 7.01 -18.42 -10.49
CA GLU A 246 8.38 -18.75 -10.89
C GLU A 246 9.23 -18.54 -9.64
N ILE A 247 9.37 -19.60 -8.84
CA ILE A 247 10.41 -19.70 -7.87
C ILE A 247 11.69 -19.75 -8.70
N ILE A 248 12.38 -18.62 -8.81
CA ILE A 248 13.76 -18.59 -9.25
C ILE A 248 14.55 -19.31 -8.16
N ILE A 249 14.60 -20.64 -8.23
CA ILE A 249 15.54 -21.44 -7.48
C ILE A 249 16.88 -21.22 -8.17
N SER A 250 17.66 -20.27 -7.66
CA SER A 250 19.09 -20.26 -7.91
C SER A 250 19.66 -21.57 -7.36
N LYS A 251 19.86 -22.54 -8.24
CA LYS A 251 20.50 -23.81 -7.92
C LYS A 251 21.88 -23.49 -7.34
N PRO A 252 22.26 -23.99 -6.16
CA PRO A 252 23.64 -23.87 -5.71
C PRO A 252 24.49 -24.72 -6.65
N SER A 253 25.49 -24.10 -7.27
CA SER A 253 26.53 -24.80 -8.01
C SER A 253 27.34 -25.64 -7.02
N SER A 254 27.07 -26.94 -6.95
CA SER A 254 27.98 -27.90 -6.33
C SER A 254 29.26 -28.01 -7.17
N PRO A 255 30.45 -28.05 -6.56
CA PRO A 255 31.70 -28.27 -7.29
C PRO A 255 31.80 -29.74 -7.72
N GLU A 256 32.07 -29.95 -9.01
CA GLU A 256 32.39 -31.26 -9.58
C GLU A 256 33.71 -31.77 -8.98
N LEU A 257 33.62 -32.90 -8.26
CA LEU A 257 34.74 -33.82 -8.06
C LEU A 257 35.12 -34.40 -9.43
N SER A 258 36.27 -34.00 -9.95
CA SER A 258 36.95 -34.73 -11.03
C SER A 258 38.13 -35.50 -10.43
N GLU A 259 37.90 -36.78 -10.18
CA GLU A 259 38.96 -37.79 -10.23
C GLU A 259 39.50 -37.82 -11.66
N GLN A 260 40.78 -37.49 -11.83
CA GLN A 260 41.56 -38.02 -12.94
C GLN A 260 42.78 -38.76 -12.39
N ILE A 261 42.60 -40.08 -12.40
CA ILE A 261 43.64 -41.09 -12.41
C ILE A 261 44.59 -40.77 -13.58
N SER A 262 45.87 -40.59 -13.30
CA SER A 262 46.94 -40.78 -14.28
C SER A 262 47.96 -41.73 -13.70
N THR A 263 47.84 -43.00 -14.11
CA THR A 263 48.87 -44.01 -13.97
C THR A 263 49.81 -43.95 -15.17
N SER A 264 51.11 -43.98 -14.84
CA SER A 264 52.20 -44.63 -15.59
C SER A 264 52.98 -43.84 -16.64
N GLY A 265 54.22 -43.52 -16.24
CA GLY A 265 55.39 -43.15 -17.04
C GLY A 265 56.59 -43.06 -16.12
#